data_AF-K6YWZ8-F1
#
_entry.id   AF-K6YWZ8-F1
#
_cell.length_a   1.000
_cell.length_b   1.000
_cell.length_c   1.000
_cell.angle_alpha   90.00
_cell.angle_beta   90.00
_cell.angle_gamma   90.00
#
_symmetry.space_group_name_H-M   'P 1'
#
loop_
_entity.id
_entity.type
_entity.pdbx_description
1 polymer ?
#
loop_
_entity_poly.entity_id
_entity_poly.type
_entity_poly.pdbx_seq_one_letter_code
_entity_poly.pdbx_strand_id
1 'polypeptide(L)'
;MTKGKGLYETLGIARGGMQAWGDAMIQNFMFFDASVVIFIFIHPRIMITALVDSVIMMQSLVLSAKNRGLGTCPQGSLGMWRSPLKEHFDIPKGYKLVCGLALDYPKEDEKVNQYRPRKTES
;
A
#
# COMPACT_ATOMS: atom_id res chain seq x y z
N MET A 1 1.64 17.31 -1.56
CA MET A 1 0.67 16.33 -1.00
C MET A 1 -0.61 16.26 -1.84
N THR A 2 -0.51 15.83 -3.10
CA THR A 2 -1.62 16.00 -4.10
C THR A 2 -2.03 14.70 -4.80
N LYS A 3 -1.25 13.61 -4.66
CA LYS A 3 -1.46 12.37 -5.43
C LYS A 3 -2.68 11.57 -4.98
N GLY A 4 -2.95 11.51 -3.67
CA GLY A 4 -4.17 10.88 -3.16
C GLY A 4 -5.44 11.60 -3.64
N LYS A 5 -5.39 12.93 -3.78
CA LYS A 5 -6.54 13.74 -4.24
C LYS A 5 -6.95 13.40 -5.68
N GLY A 6 -5.99 13.24 -6.59
CA GLY A 6 -6.32 12.90 -7.99
C GLY A 6 -6.85 11.48 -8.18
N LEU A 7 -6.47 10.54 -7.30
CA LEU A 7 -7.07 9.20 -7.28
C LEU A 7 -8.55 9.27 -6.89
N TYR A 8 -8.86 10.04 -5.84
CA TYR A 8 -10.24 10.24 -5.36
C TYR A 8 -11.12 10.98 -6.36
N GLU A 9 -10.57 11.96 -7.09
CA GLU A 9 -11.27 12.61 -8.21
C GLU A 9 -11.61 11.61 -9.32
N THR A 10 -10.71 10.67 -9.64
CA THR A 10 -10.96 9.62 -10.65
C THR A 10 -12.03 8.62 -10.18
N LEU A 11 -12.15 8.42 -8.87
CA LEU A 11 -13.20 7.61 -8.24
C LEU A 11 -14.55 8.36 -8.09
N GLY A 12 -14.64 9.62 -8.55
CA GLY A 12 -15.86 10.43 -8.44
C GLY A 12 -16.15 10.94 -7.02
N ILE A 13 -15.16 10.88 -6.12
CA ILE A 13 -15.33 11.30 -4.72
C ILE A 13 -15.15 12.81 -4.62
N ALA A 14 -16.27 13.52 -4.40
CA ALA A 14 -16.26 14.96 -4.21
C ALA A 14 -15.42 15.35 -2.98
N ARG A 15 -14.64 16.42 -3.13
CA ARG A 15 -13.74 16.96 -2.11
C ARG A 15 -14.53 17.36 -0.86
N GLY A 16 -14.41 16.58 0.23
CA GLY A 16 -15.09 16.85 1.51
C GLY A 16 -16.09 15.79 1.96
N GLY A 17 -16.33 14.74 1.16
CA GLY A 17 -17.17 13.62 1.58
C GLY A 17 -16.48 12.75 2.64
N MET A 18 -16.71 13.05 3.93
CA MET A 18 -16.15 12.29 5.05
C MET A 18 -16.46 10.78 4.98
N GLN A 19 -17.65 10.46 4.47
CA GLN A 19 -18.09 9.08 4.24
C GLN A 19 -17.28 8.39 3.12
N ALA A 20 -17.17 9.00 1.95
CA ALA A 20 -16.40 8.47 0.84
C ALA A 20 -14.89 8.38 1.12
N TRP A 21 -14.36 9.26 1.98
CA TRP A 21 -12.99 9.16 2.48
C TRP A 21 -12.82 7.96 3.42
N GLY A 22 -13.82 7.71 4.27
CA GLY A 22 -13.92 6.50 5.09
C GLY A 22 -13.96 5.23 4.23
N ASP A 23 -14.79 5.20 3.19
CA ASP A 23 -14.91 4.05 2.28
C ASP A 23 -13.60 3.75 1.56
N ALA A 24 -12.89 4.78 1.09
CA ALA A 24 -11.57 4.61 0.48
C ALA A 24 -10.50 4.14 1.48
N MET A 25 -10.58 4.58 2.74
CA MET A 25 -9.72 4.04 3.80
C MET A 25 -10.05 2.57 4.10
N ILE A 26 -11.32 2.20 4.14
CA ILE A 26 -11.75 0.81 4.31
C ILE A 26 -11.19 -0.06 3.19
N GLN A 27 -11.27 0.38 1.93
CA GLN A 27 -10.71 -0.36 0.80
C GLN A 27 -9.20 -0.58 0.93
N ASN A 28 -8.47 0.41 1.44
CA ASN A 28 -7.06 0.26 1.77
C ASN A 28 -6.85 -0.79 2.87
N PHE A 29 -7.70 -0.81 3.89
CA PHE A 29 -7.65 -1.84 4.93
C PHE A 29 -8.11 -3.24 4.48
N MET A 30 -8.87 -3.31 3.39
CA MET A 30 -9.28 -4.53 2.69
C MET A 30 -8.33 -4.91 1.55
N PHE A 31 -7.21 -4.19 1.39
CA PHE A 31 -6.19 -4.46 0.36
C PHE A 31 -6.71 -4.43 -1.08
N PHE A 32 -7.81 -3.71 -1.33
CA PHE A 32 -8.48 -3.66 -2.64
C PHE A 32 -8.85 -5.05 -3.17
N ASP A 33 -9.21 -5.98 -2.27
CA ASP A 33 -9.54 -7.38 -2.56
C ASP A 33 -8.42 -8.15 -3.27
N ALA A 34 -7.15 -7.78 -3.02
CA ALA A 34 -6.00 -8.47 -3.57
C ALA A 34 -5.87 -9.90 -3.05
N SER A 35 -5.54 -10.82 -3.94
CA SER A 35 -5.30 -12.24 -3.65
C SER A 35 -4.09 -12.46 -2.73
N VAL A 36 -3.10 -11.57 -2.77
CA VAL A 36 -1.88 -11.65 -1.94
C VAL A 36 -1.60 -10.33 -1.24
N VAL A 37 -1.24 -10.42 0.03
CA VAL A 37 -0.81 -9.28 0.84
C VAL A 37 0.52 -9.60 1.50
N ILE A 38 1.48 -8.69 1.37
CA ILE A 38 2.83 -8.83 1.94
C ILE A 38 2.99 -7.76 3.03
N PHE A 39 3.37 -8.19 4.24
CA PHE A 39 3.65 -7.29 5.36
C PHE A 39 5.15 -7.18 5.61
N ILE A 40 5.66 -5.95 5.65
CA ILE A 40 7.10 -5.70 5.81
C ILE A 40 7.38 -5.28 7.25
N PHE A 41 8.18 -6.07 7.94
CA PHE A 41 8.60 -5.82 9.31
C PHE A 41 10.10 -5.54 9.39
N ILE A 42 10.49 -4.62 10.27
CA ILE A 42 11.90 -4.34 10.57
C ILE A 42 12.16 -4.46 12.06
N HIS A 43 13.39 -4.85 12.42
CA HIS A 43 13.83 -4.84 13.81
C HIS A 43 14.49 -3.48 14.13
N PRO A 44 13.98 -2.67 15.07
CA PRO A 44 14.41 -1.29 15.31
C PRO A 44 15.84 -1.17 15.85
N ARG A 45 16.42 -2.24 16.41
CA ARG A 45 17.86 -2.29 16.76
C ARG A 45 18.78 -2.06 15.55
N ILE A 46 18.31 -2.32 14.33
CA ILE A 46 19.07 -2.12 13.09
C ILE A 46 18.89 -0.68 12.55
N MET A 47 18.29 0.21 13.35
CA MET A 47 18.17 1.66 13.09
C MET A 47 17.63 1.99 11.68
N ILE A 48 18.09 3.10 11.09
CA ILE A 48 17.59 3.66 9.82
C ILE A 48 17.95 2.79 8.61
N THR A 49 19.04 2.02 8.67
CA THR A 49 19.49 1.20 7.54
C THR A 49 18.50 0.07 7.23
N ALA A 50 17.96 -0.60 8.25
CA ALA A 50 16.90 -1.61 8.03
C ALA A 50 15.65 -1.02 7.37
N LEU A 51 15.32 0.24 7.65
CA LEU A 51 14.22 0.91 6.95
C LEU A 51 14.57 1.12 5.47
N VAL A 52 15.76 1.64 5.18
CA VAL A 52 16.23 1.86 3.80
C VAL A 52 16.25 0.55 3.01
N ASP A 53 16.85 -0.51 3.57
CA ASP A 53 16.94 -1.82 2.91
C ASP A 53 15.55 -2.40 2.63
N SER A 54 14.63 -2.29 3.59
CA SER A 54 13.25 -2.78 3.43
C SER A 54 12.51 -2.08 2.30
N VAL A 55 12.72 -0.76 2.13
CA VAL A 55 12.09 0.02 1.07
C VAL A 55 12.72 -0.26 -0.30
N ILE A 56 14.05 -0.43 -0.36
CA ILE A 56 14.74 -0.83 -1.59
C ILE A 56 14.27 -2.21 -2.04
N MET A 57 14.23 -3.19 -1.14
CA MET A 57 13.71 -4.53 -1.42
C MET A 57 12.26 -4.48 -1.91
N MET A 58 11.40 -3.72 -1.23
CA MET A 58 10.00 -3.54 -1.64
C MET A 58 9.90 -2.96 -3.05
N GLN A 59 10.71 -1.95 -3.38
CA GLN A 59 10.72 -1.34 -4.71
C GLN A 59 11.17 -2.33 -5.79
N SER A 60 12.21 -3.14 -5.52
CA SER A 60 12.64 -4.20 -6.43
C SER A 60 11.53 -5.22 -6.67
N LEU A 61 10.80 -5.60 -5.62
CA LEU A 61 9.66 -6.49 -5.73
C LEU A 61 8.54 -5.88 -6.59
N VAL A 62 8.19 -4.61 -6.37
CA VAL A 62 7.20 -3.88 -7.17
C VAL A 62 7.56 -3.87 -8.65
N LEU A 63 8.82 -3.57 -8.98
CA LEU A 63 9.29 -3.56 -10.37
C LEU A 63 9.27 -4.96 -11.00
N SER A 64 9.69 -5.98 -10.27
CA SER A 64 9.65 -7.38 -10.72
C SER A 64 8.21 -7.86 -10.95
N ALA A 65 7.30 -7.56 -10.02
CA ALA A 65 5.87 -7.87 -10.14
C ALA A 65 5.28 -7.22 -11.39
N LYS A 66 5.58 -5.93 -11.62
CA LYS A 66 5.14 -5.22 -12.82
C LYS A 66 5.64 -5.87 -14.11
N ASN A 67 6.90 -6.32 -14.15
CA ASN A 67 7.46 -7.01 -15.31
C ASN A 67 6.78 -8.36 -15.59
N ARG A 68 6.11 -8.95 -14.59
CA ARG A 68 5.35 -10.21 -14.70
C ARG A 68 3.85 -9.98 -14.93
N GLY A 69 3.43 -8.74 -15.20
CA GLY A 69 2.02 -8.40 -15.43
C GLY A 69 1.18 -8.23 -14.16
N LEU A 70 1.80 -8.24 -12.98
CA LEU A 70 1.11 -8.03 -11.71
C LEU A 70 0.99 -6.54 -11.36
N GLY A 71 -0.06 -6.20 -10.63
CA GLY A 71 -0.28 -4.92 -9.98
C GLY A 71 0.12 -4.99 -8.52
N THR A 72 0.65 -3.88 -8.02
CA THR A 72 1.02 -3.73 -6.61
C THR A 72 0.55 -2.40 -6.06
N CYS A 73 0.09 -2.38 -4.82
CA CYS A 73 -0.27 -1.15 -4.12
C CYS A 73 0.46 -1.07 -2.77
N PRO A 74 1.55 -0.27 -2.66
CA PRO A 74 2.22 -0.05 -1.38
C PRO A 74 1.36 0.80 -0.45
N GLN A 75 1.16 0.33 0.78
CA GLN A 75 0.19 0.87 1.74
C GLN A 75 0.88 1.26 3.05
N GLY A 76 1.21 2.55 3.18
CA GLY A 76 1.81 3.11 4.41
C GLY A 76 0.83 3.25 5.57
N SER A 77 -0.48 3.36 5.28
CA SER A 77 -1.57 3.40 6.26
C SER A 77 -1.59 2.18 7.20
N LEU A 78 -1.17 1.02 6.71
CA LEU A 78 -1.12 -0.21 7.48
C LEU A 78 -0.06 -0.21 8.57
N GLY A 79 0.99 0.62 8.45
CA GLY A 79 1.96 0.82 9.53
C GLY A 79 1.32 1.27 10.84
N MET A 80 0.10 1.84 10.78
CA MET A 80 -0.67 2.28 11.93
C MET A 80 -1.61 1.21 12.51
N TRP A 81 -1.89 0.11 11.78
CA TRP A 81 -2.93 -0.85 12.16
C TRP A 81 -2.38 -2.28 12.34
N ARG A 82 -1.68 -2.47 13.46
CA ARG A 82 -1.01 -3.73 13.80
C ARG A 82 -1.89 -4.75 14.54
N SER A 83 -3.03 -4.33 15.09
CA SER A 83 -3.83 -5.17 15.99
C SER A 83 -4.29 -6.48 15.34
N PRO A 84 -4.92 -6.48 14.14
CA PRO A 84 -5.41 -7.72 13.53
C PRO A 84 -4.28 -8.70 13.19
N LEU A 85 -3.11 -8.18 12.82
CA LEU A 85 -1.96 -9.02 12.48
C LEU A 85 -1.42 -9.80 13.67
N LYS A 86 -1.57 -9.28 14.90
CA LYS A 86 -1.15 -10.00 16.10
C LYS A 86 -2.11 -11.12 16.50
N GLU A 87 -3.37 -11.06 16.08
CA GLU A 87 -4.33 -12.15 16.30
C GLU A 87 -4.13 -13.29 15.31
N HIS A 88 -3.77 -12.97 14.06
CA HIS A 88 -3.67 -13.96 12.99
C HIS A 88 -2.26 -14.49 12.74
N PHE A 89 -1.21 -13.80 13.22
CA PHE A 89 0.18 -14.18 12.97
C PHE A 89 1.05 -14.10 14.23
N ASP A 90 1.93 -15.10 14.38
CA ASP A 90 2.99 -15.09 15.39
C ASP A 90 4.12 -14.14 14.99
N ILE A 91 3.95 -12.85 15.32
CA ILE A 91 4.94 -11.81 15.03
C ILE A 91 6.01 -11.79 16.15
N PRO A 92 7.30 -12.02 15.84
CA PRO A 92 8.35 -11.97 16.84
C PRO A 92 8.41 -10.64 17.60
N LYS A 93 8.71 -10.71 18.90
CA LYS A 93 8.85 -9.53 19.76
C LYS A 93 9.93 -8.60 19.22
N GLY A 94 9.69 -7.29 19.32
CA GLY A 94 10.64 -6.25 18.92
C GLY A 94 10.53 -5.80 17.46
N TYR A 95 9.95 -6.58 16.55
CA TYR A 95 9.75 -6.14 15.18
C TYR A 95 8.67 -5.05 15.09
N LYS A 96 8.81 -4.11 14.15
CA LYS A 96 7.84 -3.06 13.84
C LYS A 96 7.34 -3.23 12.41
N LEU A 97 6.03 -3.09 12.23
CA LEU A 97 5.43 -3.07 10.89
C LEU A 97 5.75 -1.73 10.23
N VAL A 98 6.33 -1.78 9.02
CA VAL A 98 6.65 -0.59 8.22
C VAL A 98 5.48 -0.25 7.30
N CYS A 99 5.04 -1.22 6.50
CA CYS A 99 3.97 -1.08 5.53
C CYS A 99 3.40 -2.45 5.14
N GLY A 100 2.27 -2.43 4.44
CA GLY A 100 1.81 -3.57 3.65
C GLY A 100 1.93 -3.30 2.16
N LEU A 101 1.81 -4.36 1.37
CA LEU A 101 1.84 -4.35 -0.08
C LEU A 101 0.80 -5.35 -0.60
N ALA A 102 -0.29 -4.83 -1.18
CA ALA A 102 -1.22 -5.64 -1.95
C ALA A 102 -0.57 -6.03 -3.29
N LEU A 103 -0.76 -7.28 -3.71
CA LEU A 103 -0.25 -7.86 -4.96
C LEU A 103 -1.34 -8.70 -5.60
N ASP A 104 -1.69 -8.38 -6.85
CA ASP A 104 -2.66 -9.19 -7.61
C ASP A 104 -2.52 -8.95 -9.13
N TYR A 105 -3.30 -9.67 -9.94
CA TYR A 105 -3.53 -9.35 -11.33
C TYR A 105 -4.48 -8.15 -11.46
N PRO A 106 -4.07 -7.05 -12.13
CA PRO A 106 -4.93 -5.89 -12.29
C PRO A 106 -6.16 -6.21 -13.12
N LYS A 107 -7.33 -5.80 -12.63
CA LYS A 107 -8.56 -5.72 -13.42
C LYS A 107 -8.50 -4.45 -14.29
N GLU A 108 -8.52 -4.60 -15.61
CA GLU A 108 -8.33 -3.49 -16.56
C GLU A 108 -9.54 -2.54 -16.65
N ASP A 109 -10.72 -3.05 -16.31
CA ASP A 109 -12.00 -2.35 -16.27
C ASP A 109 -12.19 -1.48 -15.02
N GLU A 110 -11.34 -1.65 -14.01
CA GLU A 110 -11.38 -0.84 -12.79
C GLU A 110 -10.85 0.58 -13.03
N LYS A 111 -11.72 1.58 -12.91
CA LYS A 111 -11.40 3.01 -13.14
C LYS A 111 -10.21 3.51 -12.32
N VAL A 112 -10.06 2.99 -11.09
CA VAL A 112 -8.95 3.35 -10.19
C VAL A 112 -7.58 3.01 -10.77
N ASN A 113 -7.50 1.91 -11.54
CA ASN A 113 -6.28 1.43 -12.17
C ASN A 113 -5.91 2.22 -13.43
N GLN A 114 -6.83 3.05 -13.95
CA GLN A 114 -6.59 3.92 -15.10
C GLN A 114 -5.96 5.25 -14.71
N TYR A 115 -6.00 5.62 -13.42
CA TYR A 115 -5.35 6.82 -12.94
C TYR A 115 -3.83 6.74 -13.14
N ARG A 116 -3.26 7.79 -13.73
CA ARG A 116 -1.81 7.96 -13.88
C ARG A 116 -1.41 9.26 -13.20
N PRO A 117 -0.80 9.22 -12.00
CA PRO A 117 -0.36 10.44 -11.33
C PRO A 117 0.74 11.11 -12.17
N ARG A 118 0.59 12.41 -12.40
CA ARG A 118 1.60 13.22 -13.10
C ARG A 118 2.93 13.13 -12.35
N LYS A 119 4.01 12.82 -13.07
CA LYS A 119 5.37 12.95 -12.57
C LYS A 119 5.80 14.40 -12.78
N THR A 120 6.37 15.03 -11.76
CA THR A 120 7.05 16.33 -11.94
C THR A 120 8.35 16.04 -12.68
N GLU A 121 8.48 16.56 -13.89
CA GLU A 121 9.75 16.62 -14.60
C GLU A 121 10.64 17.64 -13.87
N SER A 122 11.87 17.24 -13.55
CA SER A 122 12.90 18.07 -12.91
C SER A 122 14.10 18.15 -13.83
#